data_AF-A0A940KRZ4-F1
#
_entry.id   AF-A0A940KRZ4-F1
#
_cell.length_a   1.000
_cell.length_b   1.000
_cell.length_c   1.000
_cell.angle_alpha   90.00
_cell.angle_beta   90.00
_cell.angle_gamma   90.00
#
_symmetry.space_group_name_H-M   'P 1'
#
loop_
_entity.id
_entity.type
_entity.pdbx_description
1 polymer ?
#
loop_
_entity_poly.entity_id
_entity_poly.type
_entity_poly.pdbx_seq_one_letter_code
_entity_poly.pdbx_strand_id
1 'polypeptide(L)'
;IWPGMYAFQNTVNLQDLQANDTLLIGLVNSNTTKAAEEINVNDKWIVLLTHDRQSINKNWFMGMALIVPKEQYAGFFDAPKQGKLSNTFLAKMNVKNNQLLTYYAVAGWELSDPGFKDPLYFRNYVTNLAKQIDAALSVTVN
;
A
#
# COMPACT_ATOMS: atom_id res chain seq x y z
N ILE A 1 5.96 -2.54 -14.76
CA ILE A 1 5.88 -1.11 -14.36
C ILE A 1 5.30 -0.37 -15.55
N TRP A 2 4.14 0.27 -15.39
CA TRP A 2 3.56 1.11 -16.44
C TRP A 2 4.27 2.46 -16.45
N PRO A 3 4.58 3.06 -17.61
CA PRO A 3 5.14 4.40 -17.67
C PRO A 3 4.27 5.39 -16.87
N GLY A 4 4.86 6.13 -15.94
CA GLY A 4 4.16 7.10 -15.09
C GLY A 4 3.40 6.52 -13.89
N MET A 5 3.42 5.19 -13.69
CA MET A 5 2.82 4.56 -12.51
C MET A 5 3.88 4.27 -11.45
N TYR A 6 3.79 4.97 -10.32
CA TYR A 6 4.68 4.83 -9.15
C TYR A 6 4.27 3.65 -8.24
N ALA A 7 3.65 2.63 -8.83
CA ALA A 7 3.08 1.51 -8.12
C ALA A 7 3.49 0.16 -8.73
N PHE A 8 3.54 -0.85 -7.88
CA PHE A 8 3.78 -2.23 -8.24
C PHE A 8 2.60 -3.09 -7.79
N GLN A 9 2.00 -3.81 -8.74
CA GLN A 9 0.94 -4.78 -8.45
C GLN A 9 1.56 -6.07 -7.94
N ASN A 10 1.05 -6.57 -6.83
CA ASN A 10 1.38 -7.86 -6.27
C ASN A 10 0.11 -8.71 -6.24
N THR A 11 0.22 -9.96 -6.71
CA THR A 11 -0.85 -10.95 -6.60
C THR A 11 -0.29 -12.17 -5.90
N VAL A 12 -0.89 -12.55 -4.79
CA VAL A 12 -0.49 -13.71 -4.00
C VAL A 12 -1.59 -14.76 -4.01
N ASN A 13 -1.18 -16.02 -4.05
CA ASN A 13 -2.04 -17.18 -3.87
C ASN A 13 -1.51 -17.97 -2.68
N LEU A 14 -2.37 -18.28 -1.72
CA LEU A 14 -2.00 -18.96 -0.48
C LEU A 14 -2.62 -20.36 -0.45
N GLN A 15 -1.82 -21.32 0.01
CA GLN A 15 -2.17 -22.73 0.15
C GLN A 15 -1.82 -23.20 1.56
N ASP A 16 -2.44 -24.30 1.99
CA ASP A 16 -2.22 -24.94 3.29
C ASP A 16 -2.40 -24.01 4.50
N LEU A 17 -3.25 -22.98 4.37
CA LEU A 17 -3.63 -22.09 5.47
C LEU A 17 -4.35 -22.87 6.58
N GLN A 18 -3.93 -22.64 7.82
CA GLN A 18 -4.59 -23.11 9.03
C GLN A 18 -5.76 -22.21 9.41
N ALA A 19 -6.61 -22.70 10.31
CA ALA A 19 -7.69 -21.90 10.88
C ALA A 19 -7.11 -20.68 11.60
N ASN A 20 -7.60 -19.48 11.24
CA ASN A 20 -7.18 -18.17 11.73
C ASN A 20 -5.84 -17.63 11.19
N ASP A 21 -5.25 -18.25 10.18
CA ASP A 21 -4.11 -17.65 9.50
C ASP A 21 -4.50 -16.30 8.88
N THR A 22 -3.63 -15.32 9.08
CA THR A 22 -3.78 -13.95 8.58
C THR A 22 -2.57 -13.62 7.73
N LEU A 23 -2.78 -13.06 6.54
CA LEU A 23 -1.68 -12.50 5.77
C LEU A 23 -1.36 -11.10 6.30
N LEU A 24 -0.06 -10.86 6.52
CA LEU A 24 0.45 -9.55 6.91
C LEU A 24 1.23 -8.93 5.75
N ILE A 25 0.86 -7.72 5.35
CA ILE A 25 1.55 -6.97 4.30
C ILE A 25 2.26 -5.78 4.94
N GLY A 26 3.57 -5.69 4.73
CA GLY A 26 4.41 -4.67 5.33
C GLY A 26 4.43 -3.35 4.56
N LEU A 27 4.28 -2.24 5.28
CA LEU A 27 4.63 -0.89 4.85
C LEU A 27 5.79 -0.39 5.75
N VAL A 28 6.99 -0.34 5.20
CA VAL A 28 8.22 0.01 5.95
C VAL A 28 8.04 1.33 6.69
N ASN A 29 8.41 1.38 7.99
CA ASN A 29 8.29 2.60 8.80
C ASN A 29 9.61 3.03 9.45
N SER A 30 10.73 2.36 9.12
CA SER A 30 12.06 2.61 9.70
C SER A 30 12.55 4.05 9.63
N ASN A 31 12.08 4.81 8.62
CA ASN A 31 12.49 6.18 8.40
C ASN A 31 11.33 7.19 8.42
N THR A 32 10.16 6.84 8.96
CA THR A 32 9.10 7.83 9.19
C THR A 32 8.94 8.11 10.68
N THR A 33 8.64 9.35 11.01
CA THR A 33 8.21 9.77 12.35
C THR A 33 6.70 9.94 12.44
N LYS A 34 6.00 9.76 11.31
CA LYS A 34 4.55 9.91 11.18
C LYS A 34 3.86 8.56 11.38
N ALA A 35 2.70 8.61 12.02
CA ALA A 35 1.78 7.48 12.02
C ALA A 35 1.30 7.21 10.59
N ALA A 36 0.97 5.95 10.30
CA ALA A 36 0.29 5.62 9.04
C ALA A 36 -1.12 6.18 9.06
N GLU A 37 -1.55 6.70 7.92
CA GLU A 37 -2.91 7.13 7.67
C GLU A 37 -3.66 6.02 6.93
N GLU A 38 -4.87 5.71 7.38
CA GLU A 38 -5.80 4.79 6.73
C GLU A 38 -6.90 5.59 6.02
N ILE A 39 -7.11 5.34 4.73
CA ILE A 39 -8.11 6.01 3.90
C ILE A 39 -9.02 4.98 3.25
N ASN A 40 -10.33 5.13 3.49
CA ASN A 40 -11.35 4.42 2.72
C ASN A 40 -11.48 5.04 1.33
N VAL A 41 -11.27 4.24 0.29
CA VAL A 41 -11.41 4.64 -1.11
C VAL A 41 -12.49 3.78 -1.74
N ASN A 42 -13.67 4.41 -1.95
CA ASN A 42 -14.87 3.74 -2.45
C ASN A 42 -15.21 2.47 -1.63
N ASP A 43 -15.98 1.55 -2.21
CA ASP A 43 -16.38 0.30 -1.54
C ASP A 43 -15.37 -0.84 -1.73
N LYS A 44 -14.29 -0.60 -2.48
CA LYS A 44 -13.36 -1.67 -2.88
C LYS A 44 -11.96 -1.56 -2.28
N TRP A 45 -11.50 -0.37 -1.91
CA TRP A 45 -10.10 -0.18 -1.56
C TRP A 45 -9.91 0.52 -0.21
N ILE A 46 -8.87 0.09 0.49
CA ILE A 46 -8.25 0.82 1.60
C ILE A 46 -6.86 1.24 1.17
N VAL A 47 -6.48 2.46 1.51
CA VAL A 47 -5.11 2.95 1.36
C VAL A 47 -4.51 3.12 2.75
N LEU A 48 -3.41 2.42 3.02
CA LEU A 48 -2.55 2.68 4.17
C LEU A 48 -1.32 3.45 3.68
N LEU A 49 -1.11 4.68 4.15
CA LEU A 49 -0.06 5.55 3.62
C LEU A 49 0.77 6.24 4.68
N THR A 50 1.98 6.62 4.28
CA THR A 50 2.90 7.47 5.03
C THR A 50 3.50 8.50 4.09
N HIS A 51 3.81 9.68 4.62
CA HIS A 51 4.54 10.72 3.91
C HIS A 51 5.44 11.44 4.89
N ASP A 52 6.75 11.36 4.67
CA ASP A 52 7.76 12.00 5.50
C ASP A 52 9.08 12.14 4.71
N ARG A 53 10.08 12.75 5.33
CA ARG A 53 11.48 12.69 4.88
C ARG A 53 12.07 11.31 5.19
N GLN A 54 11.62 10.28 4.48
CA GLN A 54 11.90 8.88 4.81
C GLN A 54 13.01 8.23 3.96
N SER A 55 13.77 9.05 3.23
CA SER A 55 15.06 8.65 2.65
C SER A 55 16.09 8.31 3.74
N ILE A 56 17.10 7.47 3.43
CA ILE A 56 18.12 7.03 4.40
C ILE A 56 18.77 8.22 5.11
N ASN A 57 19.10 9.28 4.37
CA ASN A 57 19.72 10.49 4.92
C ASN A 57 18.71 11.57 5.34
N LYS A 58 17.40 11.29 5.30
CA LYS A 58 16.31 12.24 5.63
C LYS A 58 16.30 13.54 4.81
N ASN A 59 17.05 13.59 3.72
CA ASN A 59 17.16 14.79 2.88
C ASN A 59 15.93 14.98 1.99
N TRP A 60 15.31 13.88 1.57
CA TRP A 60 14.22 13.89 0.61
C TRP A 60 12.91 13.37 1.17
N PHE A 61 11.81 14.01 0.77
CA PHE A 61 10.45 13.57 0.95
C PHE A 61 10.13 12.36 0.07
N MET A 62 9.47 11.39 0.69
CA MET A 62 8.97 10.22 0.02
C MET A 62 7.61 9.85 0.62
N GLY A 63 6.65 9.56 -0.24
CA GLY A 63 5.39 8.96 0.12
C GLY A 63 5.44 7.45 -0.14
N MET A 64 4.92 6.65 0.78
CA MET A 64 4.72 5.21 0.56
C MET A 64 3.29 4.84 0.91
N ALA A 65 2.69 3.93 0.14
CA ALA A 65 1.36 3.44 0.43
C ALA A 65 1.16 1.97 0.04
N LEU A 66 0.23 1.33 0.72
CA LEU A 66 -0.40 0.08 0.31
C LEU A 66 -1.84 0.36 -0.10
N ILE A 67 -2.23 -0.07 -1.30
CA ILE A 67 -3.62 -0.12 -1.74
C ILE A 67 -4.06 -1.58 -1.63
N VAL A 68 -4.97 -1.87 -0.72
CA VAL A 68 -5.41 -3.23 -0.38
C VAL A 68 -6.93 -3.36 -0.55
N PRO A 69 -7.44 -4.54 -0.91
CA PRO A 69 -8.87 -4.71 -1.12
C PRO A 69 -9.61 -4.69 0.21
N LYS A 70 -10.66 -3.87 0.27
CA LYS A 70 -11.42 -3.55 1.49
C LYS A 70 -12.11 -4.78 2.08
N GLU A 71 -12.63 -5.65 1.24
CA GLU A 71 -13.35 -6.87 1.64
C GLU A 71 -12.47 -7.79 2.51
N GLN A 72 -11.18 -7.90 2.19
CA GLN A 72 -10.23 -8.74 2.92
C GLN A 72 -9.50 -7.97 4.02
N TYR A 73 -9.62 -6.64 4.10
CA TYR A 73 -8.86 -5.84 5.04
C TYR A 73 -9.42 -5.93 6.48
N ALA A 74 -8.54 -6.18 7.44
CA ALA A 74 -8.86 -6.36 8.85
C ALA A 74 -8.14 -5.35 9.77
N GLY A 75 -7.76 -4.19 9.23
CA GLY A 75 -7.02 -3.14 9.94
C GLY A 75 -5.50 -3.27 9.81
N PHE A 76 -4.77 -2.44 10.56
CA PHE A 76 -3.31 -2.49 10.63
C PHE A 76 -2.81 -2.31 12.06
N PHE A 77 -1.54 -2.64 12.27
CA PHE A 77 -0.84 -2.41 13.54
C PHE A 77 0.65 -2.22 13.31
N ASP A 78 1.35 -1.63 14.28
CA ASP A 78 2.80 -1.56 14.28
C ASP A 78 3.42 -2.93 14.53
N ALA A 79 4.42 -3.30 13.72
CA ALA A 79 5.21 -4.48 14.02
C ALA A 79 5.91 -4.35 15.38
N PRO A 80 6.19 -5.47 16.08
CA PRO A 80 6.93 -5.46 17.32
C PRO A 80 8.26 -4.72 17.19
N LYS A 81 8.66 -3.98 18.23
CA LYS A 81 9.92 -3.20 18.24
C LYS A 81 11.20 -4.05 18.22
N GLN A 82 11.08 -5.38 18.30
CA GLN A 82 12.19 -6.33 18.34
C GLN A 82 11.92 -7.49 17.38
N GLY A 83 12.99 -8.07 16.82
CA GLY A 83 12.92 -9.21 15.90
C GLY A 83 13.18 -8.85 14.43
N LYS A 84 13.06 -9.85 13.56
CA LYS A 84 13.39 -9.75 12.12
C LYS A 84 12.42 -8.85 11.34
N LEU A 85 11.19 -8.74 11.80
CA LEU A 85 10.16 -7.83 11.28
C LEU A 85 9.99 -6.68 12.26
N SER A 86 11.07 -5.94 12.52
CA SER A 86 11.02 -4.69 13.27
C SER A 86 10.98 -3.53 12.27
N ASN A 87 10.22 -2.47 12.60
CA ASN A 87 10.10 -1.25 11.81
C ASN A 87 9.25 -1.35 10.52
N THR A 88 8.03 -1.86 10.64
CA THR A 88 7.02 -1.82 9.57
C THR A 88 5.62 -1.65 10.17
N PHE A 89 4.73 -0.96 9.47
CA PHE A 89 3.29 -1.13 9.68
C PHE A 89 2.88 -2.45 9.01
N LEU A 90 1.93 -3.17 9.60
CA LEU A 90 1.44 -4.45 9.11
C LEU A 90 -0.06 -4.36 8.84
N ALA A 91 -0.42 -4.31 7.56
CA ALA A 91 -1.81 -4.46 7.12
C ALA A 91 -2.23 -5.92 7.29
N LYS A 92 -3.37 -6.14 7.96
CA LYS A 92 -3.94 -7.45 8.23
C LYS A 92 -4.95 -7.80 7.15
N MET A 93 -4.76 -8.95 6.51
CA MET A 93 -5.65 -9.44 5.47
C MET A 93 -6.25 -10.78 5.86
N ASN A 94 -7.58 -10.84 5.87
CA ASN A 94 -8.34 -12.08 5.95
C ASN A 94 -8.18 -12.83 4.62
N VAL A 95 -7.61 -14.03 4.69
CA VAL A 95 -7.27 -14.84 3.51
C VAL A 95 -7.90 -16.22 3.58
N LYS A 96 -8.09 -16.84 2.42
CA LYS A 96 -8.60 -18.21 2.27
C LYS A 96 -7.72 -18.99 1.32
N ASN A 97 -7.69 -20.30 1.49
CA ASN A 97 -6.96 -21.18 0.57
C ASN A 97 -7.46 -20.99 -0.86
N ASN A 98 -6.52 -20.91 -1.80
CA ASN A 98 -6.76 -20.75 -3.23
C ASN A 98 -7.50 -19.45 -3.63
N GLN A 99 -7.59 -18.47 -2.72
CA GLN A 99 -8.12 -17.14 -3.02
C GLN A 99 -6.95 -16.22 -3.41
N LEU A 100 -7.02 -15.67 -4.62
CA LEU A 100 -6.09 -14.63 -5.05
C LEU A 100 -6.32 -13.35 -4.25
N LEU A 101 -5.24 -12.78 -3.73
CA LEU A 101 -5.23 -11.45 -3.16
C LEU A 101 -4.32 -10.56 -4.00
N THR A 102 -4.90 -9.52 -4.61
CA THR A 102 -4.15 -8.51 -5.35
C THR A 102 -4.09 -7.22 -4.53
N TYR A 103 -2.89 -6.66 -4.37
CA TYR A 103 -2.66 -5.39 -3.72
C TYR A 103 -1.57 -4.60 -4.45
N TYR A 104 -1.45 -3.31 -4.15
CA TYR A 104 -0.48 -2.43 -4.81
C TYR A 104 0.41 -1.75 -3.78
N ALA A 105 1.72 -1.84 -3.99
CA ALA A 105 2.70 -1.05 -3.25
C ALA A 105 3.02 0.20 -4.06
N VAL A 106 2.94 1.38 -3.45
CA VAL A 106 3.16 2.68 -4.10
C VAL A 106 4.30 3.39 -3.40
N ALA A 107 5.21 4.00 -4.17
CA ALA A 107 6.28 4.84 -3.65
C ALA A 107 6.49 6.07 -4.54
N GLY A 108 6.23 7.26 -4.01
CA GLY A 108 6.44 8.53 -4.69
C GLY A 108 7.64 9.28 -4.10
N TRP A 109 8.64 9.61 -4.92
CA TRP A 109 9.84 10.33 -4.50
C TRP A 109 9.88 11.73 -5.10
N GLU A 110 10.19 12.77 -4.31
CA GLU A 110 10.25 14.14 -4.84
C GLU A 110 11.27 14.34 -5.97
N LEU A 111 12.27 13.45 -6.10
CA LEU A 111 13.23 13.47 -7.21
C LEU A 111 12.66 12.89 -8.51
N SER A 112 11.64 12.03 -8.44
CA SER A 112 10.96 11.51 -9.63
C SER A 112 9.81 12.43 -10.08
N ASP A 113 9.11 13.04 -9.11
CA ASP A 113 8.08 14.04 -9.36
C ASP A 113 8.11 15.08 -8.22
N PRO A 114 8.43 16.36 -8.51
CA PRO A 114 8.49 17.42 -7.49
C PRO A 114 7.19 17.59 -6.68
N GLY A 115 6.04 17.20 -7.24
CA GLY A 115 4.75 17.20 -6.55
C GLY A 115 4.75 16.32 -5.30
N PHE A 116 5.53 15.23 -5.27
CA PHE A 116 5.62 14.34 -4.11
C PHE A 116 6.29 14.96 -2.88
N LYS A 117 6.80 16.18 -2.98
CA LYS A 117 7.17 16.97 -1.79
C LYS A 117 5.95 17.35 -0.94
N ASP A 118 4.78 17.49 -1.56
CA ASP A 118 3.53 17.85 -0.88
C ASP A 118 2.77 16.57 -0.44
N PRO A 119 2.48 16.40 0.86
CA PRO A 119 1.69 15.27 1.36
C PRO A 119 0.29 15.19 0.73
N LEU A 120 -0.36 16.33 0.45
CA LEU A 120 -1.70 16.35 -0.14
C LEU A 120 -1.65 15.88 -1.61
N TYR A 121 -0.61 16.29 -2.34
CA TYR A 121 -0.38 15.81 -3.70
C TYR A 121 -0.21 14.28 -3.70
N PHE A 122 0.64 13.73 -2.82
CA PHE A 122 0.83 12.28 -2.73
C PHE A 122 -0.47 11.55 -2.35
N ARG A 123 -1.21 12.05 -1.36
CA ARG A 123 -2.53 11.52 -0.95
C ARG A 123 -3.51 11.48 -2.13
N ASN A 124 -3.62 12.57 -2.87
CA ASN A 124 -4.50 12.66 -4.03
C ASN A 124 -4.06 11.70 -5.14
N TYR A 125 -2.75 11.57 -5.36
CA TYR A 125 -2.20 10.61 -6.31
C TYR A 125 -2.63 9.17 -5.98
N VAL A 126 -2.40 8.70 -4.74
CA VAL A 126 -2.74 7.31 -4.36
C VAL A 126 -4.23 7.04 -4.35
N THR A 127 -5.05 8.00 -3.92
CA THR A 127 -6.51 7.84 -3.90
C THR A 127 -7.10 7.84 -5.32
N ASN A 128 -6.56 8.66 -6.23
CA ASN A 128 -6.97 8.63 -7.63
C ASN A 128 -6.50 7.36 -8.33
N LEU A 129 -5.29 6.88 -8.04
CA LEU A 129 -4.79 5.61 -8.55
C LEU A 129 -5.69 4.45 -8.12
N ALA A 130 -6.08 4.37 -6.84
CA ALA A 130 -7.00 3.35 -6.33
C ALA A 130 -8.36 3.37 -7.06
N LYS A 131 -8.90 4.56 -7.35
CA LYS A 131 -10.14 4.70 -8.14
C LYS A 131 -9.97 4.25 -9.59
N GLN A 132 -8.83 4.55 -10.21
CA GLN A 132 -8.54 4.17 -11.60
C GLN A 132 -8.32 2.66 -11.77
N ILE A 133 -7.70 2.00 -10.79
CA ILE A 133 -7.58 0.53 -10.77
C ILE A 133 -8.97 -0.13 -10.80
N ASP A 134 -9.97 0.49 -10.18
CA ASP A 134 -11.34 -0.01 -10.13
C ASP A 134 -12.15 0.24 -11.41
N ALA A 135 -11.77 1.25 -12.19
CA ALA A 135 -12.44 1.58 -13.44
C ALA A 135 -12.14 0.50 -14.48
N ALA A 136 -12.94 -0.57 -14.46
CA ALA A 136 -12.86 -1.69 -15.39
C ALA A 136 -12.71 -1.18 -16.83
N LEU A 137 -11.53 -1.40 -17.42
CA LEU A 137 -11.33 -1.23 -18.85
C LEU A 137 -12.03 -2.41 -19.56
N SER A 138 -13.33 -2.25 -19.85
CA SER A 138 -13.99 -3.07 -20.85
C SER A 138 -13.46 -2.66 -22.23
N VAL A 139 -12.32 -3.21 -22.63
CA VAL A 139 -11.88 -3.14 -24.02
C VAL A 139 -12.59 -4.24 -24.79
N THR A 140 -13.63 -3.88 -25.53
CA THR A 140 -14.19 -4.76 -26.56
C THR A 140 -13.41 -4.49 -27.84
N VAL A 141 -12.65 -5.48 -28.32
CA VAL A 141 -12.06 -5.45 -29.66
C VAL A 141 -13.11 -6.03 -30.61
N ASN A 142 -13.54 -5.25 -31.61
CA ASN A 142 -14.38 -5.71 -32.72
C ASN A 142 -13.51 -6.21 -33.87
#